data_AF-A0AA35QBV8-F1
#
_entry.id   AF-A0AA35QBV8-F1
#
_cell.length_a   1.000
_cell.length_b   1.000
_cell.length_c   1.000
_cell.angle_alpha   90.00
_cell.angle_beta   90.00
_cell.angle_gamma   90.00
#
_symmetry.space_group_name_H-M   'P 1'
#
loop_
_entity.id
_entity.type
_entity.pdbx_description
1 polymer ?
#
loop_
_entity_poly.entity_id
_entity_poly.type
_entity_poly.pdbx_seq_one_letter_code
_entity_poly.pdbx_strand_id
1 'polypeptide(L)'
;EWTFPDNTFDYIHIRYLLGCFKDWPTLYKECFRCLKPGGWLEHLDCSTQVQSDDGSLPADSAWTGWKEVFASIGEKTGYTFEVVDNDKWVKWMDEAGFSNIQKKTIKTPIGGWPADKKWKEVGQFNRLALETGLEGFGLYMLTNTMGWEYEDVQVWLARVRQALKNKSYHGYSTWKEKRMGSETNHMMNEARIFFREEFEETLRIAKPFPIDSR
;
A
#
# COMPACT_ATOMS: atom_id res chain seq x y z
N GLU A 1 -12.43 21.23 -1.54
CA GLU A 1 -12.88 21.50 -0.15
C GLU A 1 -13.94 20.48 0.21
N TRP A 2 -13.83 19.81 1.36
CA TRP A 2 -14.86 18.87 1.81
C TRP A 2 -16.09 19.61 2.32
N THR A 3 -17.28 19.14 1.97
CA THR A 3 -18.55 19.75 2.38
C THR A 3 -18.95 19.44 3.83
N PHE A 4 -18.09 18.72 4.56
CA PHE A 4 -18.34 18.35 5.95
C PHE A 4 -17.86 19.45 6.90
N PRO A 5 -18.63 19.78 7.95
CA PRO A 5 -18.18 20.65 9.03
C PRO A 5 -16.95 20.09 9.76
N ASP A 6 -16.28 20.95 10.50
CA ASP A 6 -15.20 20.55 11.40
C ASP A 6 -15.74 19.58 12.47
N ASN A 7 -14.90 18.66 12.94
CA ASN A 7 -15.24 17.72 14.02
C ASN A 7 -16.52 16.89 13.76
N THR A 8 -16.70 16.42 12.53
CA THR A 8 -17.87 15.64 12.11
C THR A 8 -17.72 14.15 12.42
N PHE A 9 -16.56 13.57 12.12
CA PHE A 9 -16.35 12.12 12.14
C PHE A 9 -15.55 11.66 13.36
N ASP A 10 -15.91 10.51 13.91
CA ASP A 10 -15.10 9.82 14.92
C ASP A 10 -13.99 8.98 14.28
N TYR A 11 -14.18 8.57 13.02
CA TYR A 11 -13.27 7.69 12.31
C TYR A 11 -13.28 7.98 10.80
N ILE A 12 -12.09 8.03 10.20
CA ILE A 12 -11.90 8.12 8.75
C ILE A 12 -10.98 6.98 8.33
N HIS A 13 -11.36 6.25 7.28
CA HIS A 13 -10.56 5.17 6.71
C HIS A 13 -10.20 5.48 5.26
N ILE A 14 -8.90 5.47 4.96
CA ILE A 14 -8.33 5.59 3.62
C ILE A 14 -7.74 4.24 3.25
N ARG A 15 -8.19 3.67 2.14
CA ARG A 15 -7.66 2.38 1.68
C ARG A 15 -7.40 2.37 0.19
N TYR A 16 -6.16 2.04 -0.16
CA TYR A 16 -5.76 1.75 -1.53
C TYR A 16 -6.07 2.89 -2.51
N LEU A 17 -5.67 4.11 -2.14
CA LEU A 17 -5.93 5.33 -2.92
C LEU A 17 -4.66 5.94 -3.51
N LEU A 18 -3.52 5.24 -3.46
CA LEU A 18 -2.30 5.61 -4.20
C LEU A 18 -2.64 5.90 -5.68
N GLY A 19 -2.09 6.97 -6.24
CA GLY A 19 -2.42 7.41 -7.60
C GLY A 19 -3.78 8.13 -7.76
N CYS A 20 -4.57 8.33 -6.70
CA CYS A 20 -5.88 9.00 -6.80
C CYS A 20 -5.85 10.50 -6.46
N PHE A 21 -4.83 10.99 -5.76
CA PHE A 21 -4.73 12.41 -5.35
C PHE A 21 -3.42 13.04 -5.82
N LYS A 22 -3.53 14.31 -6.27
CA LYS A 22 -2.36 15.16 -6.54
C LYS A 22 -1.79 15.79 -5.27
N ASP A 23 -2.67 16.15 -4.34
CA ASP A 23 -2.32 16.86 -3.12
C ASP A 23 -2.77 16.06 -1.89
N TRP A 24 -1.95 15.07 -1.54
CA TRP A 24 -2.09 14.29 -0.31
C TRP A 24 -2.02 15.14 0.97
N PRO A 25 -1.10 16.12 1.11
CA PRO A 25 -1.10 17.03 2.25
C PRO A 25 -2.46 17.67 2.52
N THR A 26 -3.12 18.20 1.48
CA THR A 26 -4.44 18.80 1.63
C THR A 26 -5.51 17.77 2.02
N LEU A 27 -5.44 16.54 1.50
CA LEU A 27 -6.33 15.46 1.93
C LEU A 27 -6.20 15.19 3.44
N TYR A 28 -4.97 15.07 3.97
CA TYR A 28 -4.78 14.83 5.40
C TYR A 28 -5.22 16.00 6.26
N LYS A 29 -5.02 17.24 5.81
CA LYS A 29 -5.54 18.43 6.50
C LYS A 29 -7.07 18.41 6.59
N GLU A 30 -7.76 18.03 5.52
CA GLU A 30 -9.21 17.88 5.52
C GLU A 30 -9.67 16.73 6.42
N CYS A 31 -8.95 15.59 6.42
CA CYS A 31 -9.23 14.50 7.35
C CYS A 31 -9.07 14.95 8.81
N PHE A 32 -8.00 15.68 9.13
CA PHE A 32 -7.77 16.19 10.48
C PHE A 32 -8.86 17.17 10.90
N ARG A 33 -9.19 18.14 10.05
CA ARG A 33 -10.26 19.13 10.28
C ARG A 33 -11.62 18.47 10.55
N CYS A 34 -11.95 17.45 9.77
CA CYS A 34 -13.24 16.78 9.87
C CYS A 34 -13.32 15.73 10.98
N LEU A 35 -12.19 15.32 11.57
CA LEU A 35 -12.17 14.42 12.72
C LEU A 35 -12.47 15.19 14.01
N LYS A 36 -13.33 14.63 14.86
CA LYS A 36 -13.52 15.12 16.22
C LYS A 36 -12.20 15.03 17.01
N PRO A 37 -12.01 15.83 18.07
CA PRO A 37 -10.94 15.57 19.03
C PRO A 37 -11.09 14.14 19.58
N GLY A 38 -10.02 13.35 19.54
CA GLY A 38 -10.04 11.93 19.93
C GLY A 38 -10.39 10.97 18.79
N GLY A 39 -10.80 11.49 17.64
CA GLY A 39 -11.09 10.71 16.45
C GLY A 39 -9.83 10.12 15.80
N TRP A 40 -10.04 9.13 14.93
CA TRP A 40 -8.96 8.33 14.33
C TRP A 40 -8.95 8.39 12.81
N LEU A 41 -7.76 8.59 12.24
CA LEU A 41 -7.48 8.29 10.85
C LEU A 41 -6.77 6.93 10.76
N GLU A 42 -7.30 6.03 9.94
CA GLU A 42 -6.60 4.83 9.50
C GLU A 42 -6.32 4.92 8.00
N HIS A 43 -5.04 4.85 7.62
CA HIS A 43 -4.64 4.74 6.22
C HIS A 43 -3.92 3.41 5.98
N LEU A 44 -4.53 2.57 5.16
CA LEU A 44 -3.98 1.31 4.67
C LEU A 44 -3.67 1.40 3.17
N ASP A 45 -2.40 1.33 2.79
CA ASP A 45 -2.00 1.37 1.39
C ASP A 45 -0.86 0.40 1.07
N CYS A 46 -0.57 0.18 -0.21
CA CYS A 46 0.51 -0.71 -0.63
C CYS A 46 1.68 0.05 -1.29
N SER A 47 2.90 -0.47 -1.15
CA SER A 47 3.99 -0.06 -2.01
C SER A 47 3.86 -0.75 -3.37
N THR A 48 4.13 -0.02 -4.45
CA THR A 48 4.26 -0.59 -5.80
C THR A 48 5.59 -1.33 -5.98
N GLN A 49 6.51 -1.20 -5.03
CA GLN A 49 7.78 -1.91 -5.03
C GLN A 49 7.59 -3.39 -4.66
N VAL A 50 8.08 -4.25 -5.55
CA VAL A 50 8.18 -5.68 -5.30
C VAL A 50 9.58 -6.00 -4.82
N GLN A 51 9.67 -6.82 -3.79
CA GLN A 51 10.93 -7.19 -3.14
C GLN A 51 11.03 -8.71 -3.02
N SER A 52 12.26 -9.20 -2.85
CA SER A 52 12.56 -10.61 -2.55
C SER A 52 13.68 -10.63 -1.54
N ASP A 53 13.55 -11.42 -0.47
CA ASP A 53 14.55 -11.47 0.61
C ASP A 53 15.72 -12.42 0.29
N ASP A 54 15.54 -13.33 -0.67
CA ASP A 54 16.50 -14.38 -1.05
C ASP A 54 17.14 -14.18 -2.43
N GLY A 55 16.90 -13.03 -3.06
CA GLY A 55 17.42 -12.72 -4.40
C GLY A 55 16.80 -13.51 -5.55
N SER A 56 15.74 -14.30 -5.29
CA SER A 56 15.10 -15.11 -6.32
C SER A 56 14.37 -14.30 -7.40
N LEU A 57 13.98 -13.06 -7.09
CA LEU A 57 13.46 -12.09 -8.06
C LEU A 57 14.63 -11.23 -8.60
N PRO A 58 15.00 -11.36 -9.89
CA PRO A 58 16.04 -10.54 -10.50
C PRO A 58 15.65 -9.06 -10.53
N ALA A 59 16.65 -8.18 -10.39
CA ALA A 59 16.45 -6.73 -10.44
C ALA A 59 15.96 -6.23 -11.80
N ASP A 60 16.25 -6.96 -12.89
CA ASP A 60 15.83 -6.69 -14.26
C ASP A 60 14.53 -7.43 -14.66
N SER A 61 13.86 -8.07 -13.70
CA SER A 61 12.54 -8.68 -13.93
C SER A 61 11.55 -7.63 -14.43
N ALA A 62 10.67 -8.00 -15.36
CA ALA A 62 9.58 -7.11 -15.79
C ALA A 62 8.70 -6.65 -14.61
N TRP A 63 8.66 -7.45 -13.54
CA TRP A 63 7.88 -7.14 -12.34
C TRP A 63 8.56 -6.14 -11.39
N THR A 64 9.89 -6.10 -11.34
CA THR A 64 10.59 -5.05 -10.59
C THR A 64 10.42 -3.70 -11.28
N GLY A 65 10.48 -3.69 -12.62
CA GLY A 65 10.22 -2.52 -13.48
C GLY A 65 8.83 -1.87 -13.33
N TRP A 66 7.90 -2.53 -12.62
CA TRP A 66 6.58 -2.01 -12.32
C TRP A 66 6.66 -0.70 -11.53
N LYS A 67 7.54 -0.61 -10.54
CA LYS A 67 7.66 0.60 -9.71
C LYS A 67 8.04 1.82 -10.54
N GLU A 68 9.04 1.70 -11.39
CA GLU A 68 9.61 2.79 -12.18
C GLU A 68 8.59 3.33 -13.19
N VAL A 69 7.79 2.46 -13.78
CA VAL A 69 6.67 2.84 -14.67
C VAL A 69 5.67 3.73 -13.92
N PHE A 70 5.20 3.30 -12.75
CA PHE A 70 4.20 4.06 -11.98
C PHE A 70 4.78 5.32 -11.32
N ALA A 71 6.05 5.31 -10.95
CA ALA A 71 6.76 6.51 -10.53
C ALA A 71 6.79 7.56 -11.67
N SER A 72 7.16 7.14 -12.89
CA SER A 72 7.18 8.02 -14.06
C SER A 72 5.80 8.59 -14.41
N ILE A 73 4.75 7.78 -14.30
CA ILE A 73 3.36 8.24 -14.44
C ILE A 73 3.03 9.30 -13.38
N GLY A 74 3.41 9.04 -12.12
CA GLY A 74 3.18 9.98 -11.02
C GLY A 74 3.90 11.31 -11.21
N GLU A 75 5.15 11.29 -11.67
CA GLU A 75 5.93 12.49 -12.00
C GLU A 75 5.28 13.31 -13.12
N LYS A 76 4.79 12.63 -14.17
CA LYS A 76 4.16 13.31 -15.32
C LYS A 76 2.78 13.89 -15.01
N THR A 77 2.01 13.25 -14.14
CA THR A 77 0.59 13.61 -13.89
C THR A 77 0.35 14.38 -12.60
N GLY A 78 1.29 14.29 -11.66
CA GLY A 78 1.14 14.73 -10.27
C GLY A 78 0.42 13.71 -9.36
N TYR A 79 -0.12 12.62 -9.89
CA TYR A 79 -0.80 11.59 -9.09
C TYR A 79 0.21 10.52 -8.63
N THR A 80 0.79 10.73 -7.45
CA THR A 80 1.88 9.86 -6.97
C THR A 80 1.40 8.45 -6.57
N PHE A 81 2.16 7.43 -7.00
CA PHE A 81 2.01 6.03 -6.60
C PHE A 81 2.93 5.64 -5.43
N GLU A 82 3.78 6.57 -4.98
CA GLU A 82 4.81 6.35 -3.96
C GLU A 82 4.38 6.89 -2.58
N VAL A 83 3.08 6.86 -2.28
CA VAL A 83 2.49 7.48 -1.07
C VAL A 83 3.12 6.96 0.22
N VAL A 84 3.29 5.64 0.29
CA VAL A 84 3.78 4.94 1.48
C VAL A 84 5.29 4.69 1.44
N ASP A 85 5.95 5.05 0.34
CA ASP A 85 7.38 4.87 0.16
C ASP A 85 8.14 5.98 0.88
N ASN A 86 9.30 5.63 1.45
CA ASN A 86 10.14 6.55 2.24
C ASN A 86 9.38 7.33 3.34
N ASP A 87 8.28 6.76 3.86
CA ASP A 87 7.43 7.37 4.89
C ASP A 87 6.89 8.78 4.51
N LYS A 88 6.72 9.10 3.21
CA LYS A 88 6.16 10.40 2.74
C LYS A 88 4.84 10.79 3.42
N TRP A 89 3.87 9.87 3.43
CA TRP A 89 2.61 10.03 4.15
C TRP A 89 2.71 10.36 5.64
N VAL A 90 3.68 9.79 6.37
CA VAL A 90 3.88 10.07 7.80
C VAL A 90 4.19 11.55 8.00
N LYS A 91 5.05 12.11 7.13
CA LYS A 91 5.37 13.53 7.14
C LYS A 91 4.13 14.39 6.84
N TRP A 92 3.35 14.03 5.81
CA TRP A 92 2.14 14.79 5.47
C TRP A 92 1.07 14.76 6.57
N MET A 93 0.95 13.64 7.27
CA MET A 93 0.03 13.48 8.40
C MET A 93 0.52 14.28 9.63
N ASP A 94 1.83 14.27 9.91
CA ASP A 94 2.44 15.09 10.96
C ASP A 94 2.22 16.59 10.71
N GLU A 95 2.46 17.04 9.46
CA GLU A 95 2.20 18.42 9.03
C GLU A 95 0.71 18.82 9.10
N ALA A 96 -0.21 17.85 9.04
CA ALA A 96 -1.63 18.08 9.21
C ALA A 96 -2.07 18.18 10.70
N GLY A 97 -1.20 17.80 11.64
CA GLY A 97 -1.46 17.86 13.09
C GLY A 97 -1.77 16.51 13.74
N PHE A 98 -1.71 15.40 13.01
CA PHE A 98 -1.91 14.08 13.59
C PHE A 98 -0.77 13.70 14.53
N SER A 99 -1.10 13.06 15.65
CA SER A 99 -0.12 12.50 16.60
C SER A 99 -0.42 11.04 16.92
N ASN A 100 0.45 10.42 17.73
CA ASN A 100 0.32 9.03 18.18
C ASN A 100 0.26 8.01 17.01
N ILE A 101 1.29 8.03 16.17
CA ILE A 101 1.34 7.21 14.95
C ILE A 101 1.66 5.76 15.27
N GLN A 102 0.66 4.89 15.17
CA GLN A 102 0.87 3.45 15.16
C GLN A 102 1.22 2.99 13.75
N LYS A 103 2.32 2.25 13.61
CA LYS A 103 2.84 1.79 12.33
C LYS A 103 2.76 0.27 12.24
N LYS A 104 2.19 -0.24 11.15
CA LYS A 104 2.26 -1.67 10.82
C LYS A 104 2.67 -1.86 9.37
N THR A 105 3.56 -2.81 9.13
CA THR A 105 3.99 -3.23 7.79
C THR A 105 3.74 -4.71 7.66
N ILE A 106 3.05 -5.11 6.59
CA ILE A 106 2.67 -6.48 6.29
C ILE A 106 3.35 -6.84 4.97
N LYS A 107 4.23 -7.84 4.98
CA LYS A 107 4.76 -8.43 3.75
C LYS A 107 3.68 -9.34 3.17
N THR A 108 3.18 -9.01 1.99
CA THR A 108 2.16 -9.80 1.31
C THR A 108 2.82 -10.54 0.15
N PRO A 109 2.91 -11.89 0.22
CA PRO A 109 3.56 -12.68 -0.81
C PRO A 109 2.81 -12.58 -2.13
N ILE A 110 3.53 -12.79 -3.22
CA ILE A 110 2.98 -12.90 -4.57
C ILE A 110 3.27 -14.30 -5.05
N GLY A 111 2.22 -15.11 -5.17
CA GLY A 111 2.31 -16.53 -5.56
C GLY A 111 2.31 -17.48 -4.37
N GLY A 112 2.37 -18.77 -4.68
CA GLY A 112 2.23 -19.85 -3.69
C GLY A 112 3.54 -20.36 -3.10
N TRP A 113 4.60 -19.54 -3.10
CA TRP A 113 5.93 -19.93 -2.62
C TRP A 113 6.05 -20.09 -1.09
N PRO A 114 5.26 -19.40 -0.23
CA PRO A 114 5.42 -19.58 1.21
C PRO A 114 5.15 -21.01 1.69
N ALA A 115 5.90 -21.47 2.69
CA ALA A 115 5.68 -22.78 3.31
C ALA A 115 4.37 -22.82 4.12
N ASP A 116 4.08 -21.74 4.84
CA ASP A 116 2.86 -21.60 5.65
C ASP A 116 1.59 -21.67 4.77
N LYS A 117 0.64 -22.52 5.16
CA LYS A 117 -0.57 -22.79 4.37
C LYS A 117 -1.44 -21.54 4.19
N LYS A 118 -1.67 -20.79 5.28
CA LYS A 118 -2.53 -19.60 5.25
C LYS A 118 -1.95 -18.57 4.29
N TRP A 119 -0.65 -18.36 4.38
CA TRP A 119 -0.05 -17.35 3.55
C TRP A 119 0.27 -17.76 2.12
N LYS A 120 0.47 -19.06 1.86
CA LYS A 120 0.44 -19.61 0.51
C LYS A 120 -0.87 -19.26 -0.19
N GLU A 121 -2.00 -19.43 0.52
CA GLU A 121 -3.32 -19.08 0.02
C GLU A 121 -3.45 -17.57 -0.23
N VAL A 122 -3.04 -16.72 0.73
CA VAL A 122 -2.99 -15.25 0.55
C VAL A 122 -2.17 -14.87 -0.68
N GLY A 123 -0.98 -15.46 -0.87
CA GLY A 123 -0.12 -15.16 -2.00
C GLY A 123 -0.69 -15.62 -3.34
N GLN A 124 -1.43 -16.74 -3.35
CA GLN A 124 -2.15 -17.19 -4.53
C GLN A 124 -3.27 -16.23 -4.92
N PHE A 125 -4.07 -15.75 -3.95
CA PHE A 125 -5.09 -14.74 -4.20
C PHE A 125 -4.50 -13.40 -4.64
N ASN A 126 -3.42 -12.96 -4.00
CA ASN A 126 -2.73 -11.72 -4.37
C ASN A 126 -2.20 -11.80 -5.81
N ARG A 127 -1.53 -12.89 -6.18
CA ARG A 127 -1.09 -13.12 -7.57
C ARG A 127 -2.26 -13.10 -8.54
N LEU A 128 -3.36 -13.77 -8.22
CA LEU A 128 -4.55 -13.79 -9.07
C LEU A 128 -5.11 -12.37 -9.27
N ALA A 129 -5.24 -11.59 -8.19
CA ALA A 129 -5.72 -10.21 -8.27
C ALA A 129 -4.80 -9.31 -9.11
N LEU A 130 -3.49 -9.48 -8.98
CA LEU A 130 -2.50 -8.75 -9.79
C LEU A 130 -2.58 -9.15 -11.26
N GLU A 131 -2.69 -10.46 -11.56
CA GLU A 131 -2.79 -10.97 -12.93
C GLU A 131 -4.05 -10.48 -13.65
N THR A 132 -5.19 -10.42 -12.94
CA THR A 132 -6.47 -9.98 -13.51
C THR A 132 -6.58 -8.45 -13.59
N GLY A 133 -6.01 -7.73 -12.63
CA GLY A 133 -6.04 -6.26 -12.59
C GLY A 133 -5.00 -5.57 -13.46
N LEU A 134 -3.95 -6.28 -13.88
CA LEU A 134 -2.75 -5.73 -14.51
C LEU A 134 -3.03 -4.74 -15.65
N GLU A 135 -3.93 -5.14 -16.54
CA GLU A 135 -4.27 -4.35 -17.72
C GLU A 135 -5.10 -3.13 -17.37
N GLY A 136 -6.02 -3.26 -16.41
CA GLY A 136 -6.78 -2.13 -15.87
C GLY A 136 -5.89 -1.09 -15.19
N PHE A 137 -4.81 -1.53 -14.54
CA PHE A 137 -3.84 -0.62 -13.93
C PHE A 137 -2.97 0.11 -14.97
N GLY A 138 -2.54 -0.56 -16.03
CA GLY A 138 -1.52 -0.01 -16.94
C GLY A 138 -2.06 0.66 -18.19
N LEU A 139 -3.10 0.10 -18.82
CA LEU A 139 -3.37 0.33 -20.24
C LEU A 139 -3.64 1.80 -20.58
N TYR A 140 -4.59 2.43 -19.88
CA TYR A 140 -4.96 3.82 -20.13
C TYR A 140 -3.80 4.77 -19.85
N MET A 141 -3.09 4.58 -18.72
CA MET A 141 -2.00 5.46 -18.32
C MET A 141 -0.78 5.30 -19.23
N LEU A 142 -0.44 4.08 -19.63
CA LEU A 142 0.70 3.85 -20.50
C LEU A 142 0.47 4.41 -21.91
N THR A 143 -0.73 4.22 -22.47
CA THR A 143 -1.05 4.73 -23.81
C THR A 143 -1.31 6.23 -23.80
N ASN A 144 -2.30 6.71 -23.04
CA ASN A 144 -2.75 8.11 -23.11
C ASN A 144 -1.87 9.08 -22.34
N THR A 145 -1.19 8.62 -21.27
CA THR A 145 -0.30 9.50 -20.47
C THR A 145 1.14 9.34 -20.92
N MET A 146 1.64 8.12 -21.08
CA MET A 146 3.06 7.89 -21.40
C MET A 146 3.35 7.83 -22.90
N GLY A 147 2.34 7.70 -23.75
CA GLY A 147 2.50 7.67 -25.20
C GLY A 147 3.07 6.35 -25.73
N TRP A 148 2.92 5.26 -24.99
CA TRP A 148 3.32 3.93 -25.46
C TRP A 148 2.32 3.45 -26.51
N GLU A 149 2.82 2.76 -27.54
CA GLU A 149 1.96 2.05 -28.48
C GLU A 149 1.25 0.89 -27.76
N TYR A 150 0.02 0.59 -28.18
CA TYR A 150 -0.81 -0.45 -27.57
C TYR A 150 -0.09 -1.80 -27.55
N GLU A 151 0.59 -2.14 -28.64
CA GLU A 151 1.34 -3.39 -28.80
C GLU A 151 2.49 -3.50 -27.79
N ASP A 152 3.22 -2.40 -27.55
CA ASP A 152 4.32 -2.36 -26.58
C ASP A 152 3.81 -2.55 -25.15
N VAL A 153 2.65 -1.95 -24.83
CA VAL A 153 1.97 -2.17 -23.55
C VAL A 153 1.61 -3.65 -23.38
N GLN A 154 1.01 -4.27 -24.40
CA GLN A 154 0.65 -5.69 -24.33
C GLN A 154 1.86 -6.61 -24.18
N VAL A 155 2.97 -6.32 -24.88
CA VAL A 155 4.23 -7.07 -24.73
C VAL A 155 4.78 -6.92 -23.32
N TRP A 156 4.80 -5.72 -22.76
CA TRP A 156 5.26 -5.49 -21.39
C TRP A 156 4.36 -6.20 -20.37
N LEU A 157 3.04 -6.07 -20.48
CA LEU A 157 2.07 -6.78 -19.63
C LEU A 157 2.23 -8.30 -19.72
N ALA A 158 2.52 -8.85 -20.90
CA ALA A 158 2.79 -10.27 -21.07
C ALA A 158 4.05 -10.73 -20.32
N ARG A 159 5.15 -9.95 -20.38
CA ARG A 159 6.38 -10.22 -19.61
C ARG A 159 6.12 -10.16 -18.11
N VAL A 160 5.34 -9.19 -17.66
CA VAL A 160 4.93 -9.08 -16.25
C VAL A 160 4.11 -10.29 -15.82
N ARG A 161 3.10 -10.70 -16.60
CA ARG A 161 2.30 -11.92 -16.32
C ARG A 161 3.19 -13.18 -16.28
N GLN A 162 4.23 -13.26 -17.11
CA GLN A 162 5.17 -14.36 -17.08
C GLN A 162 5.99 -14.36 -15.79
N ALA A 163 6.49 -13.21 -15.35
CA ALA A 163 7.20 -13.06 -14.08
C ALA A 163 6.32 -13.42 -12.88
N LEU A 164 5.06 -12.95 -12.85
CA LEU A 164 4.08 -13.29 -11.80
C LEU A 164 3.82 -14.79 -11.69
N LYS A 165 3.80 -15.50 -12.83
CA LYS A 165 3.57 -16.96 -12.88
C LYS A 165 4.82 -17.77 -12.55
N ASN A 166 6.00 -17.16 -12.49
CA ASN A 166 7.23 -17.86 -12.19
C ASN A 166 7.26 -18.28 -10.72
N LYS A 167 7.12 -19.59 -10.49
CA LYS A 167 7.10 -20.18 -9.14
C LYS A 167 8.43 -20.10 -8.42
N SER A 168 9.54 -19.86 -9.14
CA SER A 168 10.85 -19.67 -8.53
C SER A 168 11.05 -18.27 -7.98
N TYR A 169 10.15 -17.31 -8.24
CA TYR A 169 10.26 -15.95 -7.72
C TYR A 169 9.52 -15.83 -6.40
N HIS A 170 10.26 -15.54 -5.33
CA HIS A 170 9.73 -15.34 -3.98
C HIS A 170 9.44 -13.86 -3.71
N GLY A 171 8.73 -13.25 -4.65
CA GLY A 171 8.35 -11.84 -4.59
C GLY A 171 7.27 -11.56 -3.54
N TYR A 172 7.35 -10.39 -2.90
CA TYR A 172 6.31 -9.83 -2.06
C TYR A 172 6.19 -8.32 -2.26
N SER A 173 5.00 -7.78 -1.99
CA SER A 173 4.74 -6.34 -1.85
C SER A 173 4.54 -6.00 -0.37
N THR A 174 4.84 -4.77 0.05
CA THR A 174 4.55 -4.33 1.42
C THR A 174 3.26 -3.54 1.49
N TRP A 175 2.33 -3.99 2.34
CA TRP A 175 1.19 -3.20 2.76
C TRP A 175 1.54 -2.49 4.04
N LYS A 176 1.23 -1.21 4.13
CA LYS A 176 1.50 -0.39 5.31
C LYS A 176 0.18 0.16 5.81
N GLU A 177 0.03 0.12 7.13
CA GLU A 177 -1.10 0.70 7.85
C GLU A 177 -0.56 1.72 8.83
N LYS A 178 -1.23 2.87 8.90
CA LYS A 178 -1.01 3.88 9.94
C LYS A 178 -2.33 4.21 10.59
N ARG A 179 -2.34 4.21 11.92
CA ARG A 179 -3.45 4.70 12.74
C ARG A 179 -2.97 5.87 13.57
N MET A 180 -3.74 6.96 13.57
CA MET A 180 -3.38 8.19 14.28
C MET A 180 -4.59 8.80 14.94
N GLY A 181 -4.38 9.30 16.15
CA GLY A 181 -5.37 10.10 16.85
C GLY A 181 -5.23 11.59 16.50
N SER A 182 -6.35 12.31 16.54
CA SER A 182 -6.38 13.78 16.43
C SER A 182 -5.99 14.51 17.73
N GLU A 183 -5.69 13.79 18.83
CA GLU A 183 -5.32 14.38 20.13
C GLU A 183 -3.81 14.59 20.31
N THR A 184 -3.47 15.75 20.87
CA THR A 184 -2.10 16.10 21.31
C THR A 184 -1.81 15.57 22.72
N ASN A 185 -0.98 14.53 22.82
CA ASN A 185 -0.17 13.98 23.93
C ASN A 185 -0.59 14.03 25.43
N HIS A 186 -1.62 14.74 25.90
CA HIS A 186 -1.82 14.99 27.34
C HIS A 186 -2.75 14.00 28.06
N MET A 187 -3.49 13.13 27.36
CA MET A 187 -4.58 12.33 27.98
C MET A 187 -4.60 10.88 27.50
N MET A 188 -3.60 10.05 27.83
CA MET A 188 -3.56 8.65 27.34
C MET A 188 -3.13 7.64 28.41
N ASN A 189 -3.97 7.39 29.42
CA ASN A 189 -3.85 6.19 30.25
C ASN A 189 -4.98 5.16 30.09
N GLU A 190 -6.14 5.52 29.52
CA GLU A 190 -7.31 4.62 29.56
C GLU A 190 -7.69 3.94 28.23
N ALA A 191 -7.26 4.45 27.06
CA ALA A 191 -7.61 3.86 25.76
C ALA A 191 -6.84 2.57 25.39
N ARG A 192 -5.93 2.10 26.24
CA ARG A 192 -5.06 0.93 25.96
C ARG A 192 -5.78 -0.43 26.01
N ILE A 193 -6.99 -0.50 26.57
CA ILE A 193 -7.62 -1.78 26.93
C ILE A 193 -8.60 -2.28 25.86
N PHE A 194 -9.23 -1.38 25.08
CA PHE A 194 -10.36 -1.77 24.22
C PHE A 194 -9.97 -2.49 22.91
N PHE A 195 -8.76 -2.27 22.39
CA PHE A 195 -8.37 -2.77 21.05
C PHE A 195 -7.52 -4.04 21.05
N ARG A 196 -7.31 -4.70 22.20
CA ARG A 196 -6.40 -5.87 22.27
C ARG A 196 -6.92 -7.09 21.53
N GLU A 197 -8.23 -7.22 21.32
CA GLU A 197 -8.86 -8.46 20.81
C GLU A 197 -8.92 -8.55 19.26
N GLU A 198 -9.25 -7.47 18.52
CA GLU A 198 -9.10 -7.45 17.04
C GLU A 198 -7.62 -7.41 16.59
N PHE A 199 -6.74 -6.93 17.47
CA PHE A 199 -5.31 -6.80 17.24
C PHE A 199 -4.59 -8.16 17.22
N GLU A 200 -5.01 -9.12 18.04
CA GLU A 200 -4.48 -10.50 18.06
C GLU A 200 -4.76 -11.26 16.76
N GLU A 201 -5.94 -11.08 16.16
CA GLU A 201 -6.31 -11.76 14.92
C GLU A 201 -5.52 -11.25 13.71
N THR A 202 -5.23 -9.94 13.69
CA THR A 202 -4.43 -9.28 12.65
C THR A 202 -2.91 -9.44 12.88
N LEU A 203 -2.46 -9.68 14.13
CA LEU A 203 -1.07 -10.01 14.46
C LEU A 203 -0.70 -11.47 14.18
N ARG A 204 -1.67 -12.39 14.24
CA ARG A 204 -1.51 -13.76 13.71
C ARG A 204 -1.12 -13.77 12.22
N ILE A 205 -1.48 -12.72 11.48
CA ILE A 205 -1.16 -12.49 10.05
C ILE A 205 0.10 -11.61 9.88
N ALA A 206 0.85 -11.30 10.93
CA ALA A 206 2.02 -10.43 10.84
C ALA A 206 3.33 -11.12 11.29
N LYS A 207 3.27 -12.41 11.65
CA LYS A 207 4.49 -13.18 11.91
C LYS A 207 5.32 -13.27 10.62
N PRO A 208 6.63 -13.01 10.66
CA PRO A 208 7.50 -13.17 9.51
C PRO A 208 7.39 -14.60 9.00
N PHE A 209 7.33 -14.72 7.69
CA PHE A 209 7.32 -16.00 7.02
C PHE A 209 8.67 -16.69 7.19
N PRO A 210 8.72 -17.96 7.62
CA PRO A 210 9.94 -18.72 7.50
C PRO A 210 10.21 -18.97 6.00
N ILE A 211 11.31 -18.41 5.50
CA ILE A 211 11.93 -18.83 4.26
C ILE A 211 12.56 -20.19 4.59
N ASP A 212 12.04 -21.28 4.02
CA ASP A 212 12.68 -22.60 4.13
C ASP A 212 13.97 -22.52 3.30
N SER A 213 15.11 -22.36 3.97
CA SER A 213 16.43 -22.50 3.35
C SER A 213 16.65 -23.98 3.05
N ARG A 214 16.26 -24.40 1.85
CA ARG A 214 16.74 -25.66 1.27
C ARG A 214 17.88 -25.39 0.31
#